data_AF-A0A336N2Z5-F1
#
_entry.id   AF-A0A336N2Z5-F1
#
_cell.length_a   1.000
_cell.length_b   1.000
_cell.length_c   1.000
_cell.angle_alpha   90.00
_cell.angle_beta   90.00
_cell.angle_gamma   90.00
#
_symmetry.space_group_name_H-M   'P 1'
#
loop_
_entity.id
_entity.type
_entity.pdbx_description
1 polymer ?
#
loop_
_entity_poly.entity_id
_entity_poly.type
_entity_poly.pdbx_seq_one_letter_code
_entity_poly.pdbx_strand_id
1 'polypeptide(L)'
;ELSQDDFYTRLASSIAPEIYGHLDVKKALLLLLVGGVDKRPDGMKIRGNINICLMGDPGVAKSQLLGYIDRLAPRSQYTTGRGSSGVGLTAAVMKDPHTGEMILEGGSLVLADMGVCCIDEFDKMAEADRTAIHEVMEQQTISIAKAGIMTCLNARVSILAAANPAFGRYNPRRTIEQNIQLPAALLSRFDLLWLIQDKPDRDNDLRLAKHITYVHQHGVQPQTNVKTMDMNLMRRYISLCKRKNPAIPDELTDYIVGAYVELRREARNNRDMTFTSPRNLLGILRLSTALARLRLADSVEKDDVAEALRLLEMSKDSLNQTQEQRRTHIPNTSDKIFALVRELAGQSKTVKVSEVMDRCTTKGFKPDQVDACLEEYEELNVWQVNQTRTKITFI
;
A
#
# COMPACT_ATOMS: atom_id res chain seq x y z
N GLU A 1 -32.45 10.25 1.82
CA GLU A 1 -31.99 9.23 0.85
C GLU A 1 -30.52 9.53 0.56
N LEU A 2 -29.60 8.75 1.12
CA LEU A 2 -28.19 8.76 0.72
C LEU A 2 -27.92 7.36 0.20
N SER A 3 -27.59 7.25 -1.08
CA SER A 3 -27.04 6.07 -1.72
C SER A 3 -25.92 5.50 -0.83
N GLN A 4 -25.93 4.20 -0.56
CA GLN A 4 -24.97 3.57 0.36
C GLN A 4 -23.50 3.75 -0.10
N ASP A 5 -23.27 3.84 -1.41
CA ASP A 5 -21.95 4.12 -2.01
C ASP A 5 -21.42 5.53 -1.73
N ASP A 6 -22.31 6.53 -1.68
CA ASP A 6 -21.94 7.90 -1.30
C ASP A 6 -21.57 7.96 0.18
N PHE A 7 -22.17 7.11 1.01
CA PHE A 7 -21.92 7.11 2.45
C PHE A 7 -20.51 6.58 2.79
N TYR A 8 -20.06 5.51 2.13
CA TYR A 8 -18.69 5.01 2.29
C TYR A 8 -17.64 6.06 1.86
N THR A 9 -17.83 6.67 0.69
CA THR A 9 -16.94 7.71 0.18
C THR A 9 -16.98 8.97 1.03
N ARG A 10 -18.14 9.29 1.61
CA ARG A 10 -18.32 10.39 2.55
C ARG A 10 -17.62 10.17 3.89
N LEU A 11 -17.69 8.96 4.44
CA LEU A 11 -16.93 8.62 5.64
C LEU A 11 -15.42 8.68 5.37
N ALA A 12 -14.97 8.12 4.25
CA ALA A 12 -13.56 8.12 3.89
C ALA A 12 -13.02 9.55 3.68
N SER A 13 -13.77 10.42 3.00
CA SER A 13 -13.37 11.83 2.82
C SER A 13 -13.45 12.67 4.11
N SER A 14 -14.23 12.22 5.10
CA SER A 14 -14.28 12.83 6.43
C SER A 14 -13.09 12.44 7.32
N ILE A 15 -12.32 11.40 6.96
CA ILE A 15 -11.08 11.06 7.67
C ILE A 15 -9.97 12.03 7.24
N ALA A 16 -9.35 12.68 8.23
CA ALA A 16 -8.27 13.65 8.04
C ALA A 16 -8.56 14.65 6.91
N PRO A 17 -9.61 15.48 7.04
CA PRO A 17 -10.02 16.37 5.97
C PRO A 17 -9.02 17.51 5.71
N GLU A 18 -8.12 17.76 6.66
CA GLU A 18 -6.99 18.69 6.54
C GLU A 18 -6.00 18.27 5.45
N ILE A 19 -5.93 16.96 5.15
CA ILE A 19 -5.03 16.40 4.14
C ILE A 19 -5.83 16.20 2.85
N TYR A 20 -5.40 16.90 1.79
CA TYR A 20 -5.95 16.74 0.46
C TYR A 20 -5.47 15.44 -0.20
N GLY A 21 -6.35 14.79 -0.95
CA GLY A 21 -6.03 13.57 -1.70
C GLY A 21 -6.07 12.28 -0.88
N HIS A 22 -5.36 11.26 -1.38
CA HIS A 22 -5.23 9.92 -0.79
C HIS A 22 -6.55 9.25 -0.39
N LEU A 23 -7.59 9.37 -1.23
CA LEU A 23 -8.90 8.80 -0.95
C LEU A 23 -8.84 7.29 -0.68
N ASP A 24 -8.07 6.54 -1.47
CA ASP A 24 -7.94 5.08 -1.30
C ASP A 24 -7.21 4.69 0.00
N VAL A 25 -6.21 5.47 0.42
CA VAL A 25 -5.54 5.27 1.72
C VAL A 25 -6.54 5.55 2.85
N LYS A 26 -7.32 6.63 2.77
CA LYS A 26 -8.36 6.96 3.76
C LYS A 26 -9.45 5.89 3.84
N LYS A 27 -9.87 5.34 2.69
CA LYS A 27 -10.76 4.17 2.62
C LYS A 27 -10.17 2.96 3.35
N ALA A 28 -8.91 2.64 3.12
CA ALA A 28 -8.23 1.56 3.82
C ALA A 28 -8.13 1.80 5.34
N LEU A 29 -7.83 3.03 5.77
CA LEU A 29 -7.81 3.42 7.19
C LEU A 29 -9.20 3.33 7.84
N LEU A 30 -10.28 3.61 7.11
CA LEU A 30 -11.63 3.38 7.60
C LEU A 30 -11.89 1.89 7.87
N LEU A 31 -11.45 1.02 6.96
CA LEU A 31 -11.56 -0.43 7.14
C LEU A 31 -10.75 -0.93 8.34
N LEU A 32 -9.55 -0.39 8.55
CA LEU A 32 -8.74 -0.65 9.75
C LEU A 32 -9.50 -0.30 11.04
N LEU A 33 -10.15 0.87 11.08
CA LEU A 33 -10.88 1.32 12.26
C LEU A 33 -12.08 0.43 12.59
N VAL A 34 -12.77 -0.11 11.58
CA VAL A 34 -13.90 -1.02 11.75
C VAL A 34 -13.44 -2.42 12.09
N GLY A 35 -12.43 -2.93 11.39
CA GLY A 35 -11.91 -4.29 11.54
C GLY A 35 -12.83 -5.36 10.97
N GLY A 36 -12.27 -6.51 10.60
CA GLY A 36 -13.00 -7.68 10.14
C GLY A 36 -13.50 -8.56 11.28
N VAL A 37 -14.20 -9.64 10.93
CA VAL A 37 -14.82 -10.55 11.90
C VAL A 37 -13.79 -11.56 12.44
N ASP A 38 -13.65 -11.62 13.76
CA ASP A 38 -12.90 -12.68 14.43
C ASP A 38 -13.70 -13.99 14.36
N LYS A 39 -13.07 -15.06 13.86
CA LYS A 39 -13.70 -16.40 13.81
C LYS A 39 -12.94 -17.37 14.70
N ARG A 40 -13.67 -18.28 15.34
CA ARG A 40 -13.11 -19.39 16.12
C ARG A 40 -13.71 -20.74 15.67
N PRO A 41 -13.44 -21.20 14.43
CA PRO A 41 -13.82 -22.54 14.02
C PRO A 41 -12.91 -23.57 14.73
N ASP A 42 -13.51 -24.54 15.42
CA ASP A 42 -12.86 -25.76 15.91
C ASP A 42 -11.50 -25.59 16.60
N GLY A 43 -11.40 -24.62 17.52
CA GLY A 43 -10.20 -24.38 18.33
C GLY A 43 -9.11 -23.56 17.65
N MET A 44 -9.19 -23.31 16.34
CA MET A 44 -8.28 -22.40 15.64
C MET A 44 -8.84 -20.98 15.66
N LYS A 45 -8.15 -20.05 16.32
CA LYS A 45 -8.52 -18.63 16.33
C LYS A 45 -8.02 -17.96 15.05
N ILE A 46 -8.93 -17.50 14.21
CA ILE A 46 -8.61 -16.69 13.02
C ILE A 46 -8.82 -15.23 13.39
N ARG A 47 -7.74 -14.44 13.32
CA ARG A 47 -7.79 -12.99 13.55
C ARG A 47 -8.67 -12.31 12.49
N GLY A 48 -9.50 -11.37 12.90
CA GLY A 48 -10.28 -10.44 12.07
C GLY A 48 -9.66 -9.04 11.97
N ASN A 49 -8.67 -8.72 12.81
CA ASN A 49 -7.95 -7.45 12.77
C ASN A 49 -7.19 -7.29 11.45
N ILE A 50 -7.23 -6.07 10.91
CA ILE A 50 -6.53 -5.68 9.70
C ILE A 50 -5.24 -4.99 10.10
N ASN A 51 -4.13 -5.27 9.41
CA ASN A 51 -2.89 -4.54 9.60
C ASN A 51 -2.51 -3.81 8.32
N ILE A 52 -2.19 -2.52 8.44
CA ILE A 52 -1.85 -1.65 7.32
C ILE A 52 -0.46 -1.06 7.56
N CYS A 53 0.35 -1.03 6.52
CA CYS A 53 1.62 -0.31 6.52
C CYS A 53 1.63 0.77 5.43
N LEU A 54 1.89 2.01 5.83
CA LEU A 54 2.06 3.18 4.98
C LEU A 54 3.56 3.40 4.75
N MET A 55 4.01 3.17 3.53
CA MET A 55 5.36 3.44 3.07
C MET A 55 5.33 4.67 2.19
N GLY A 56 6.38 5.47 2.21
CA GLY A 56 6.44 6.61 1.30
C GLY A 56 7.57 7.56 1.59
N ASP A 57 7.71 8.56 0.74
CA ASP A 57 8.73 9.59 0.92
C ASP A 57 8.39 10.51 2.11
N PRO A 58 9.39 11.17 2.73
CA PRO A 58 9.16 12.24 3.68
C PRO A 58 8.31 13.36 3.07
N GLY A 59 7.39 13.93 3.85
CA GLY A 59 6.54 15.04 3.40
C GLY A 59 5.12 14.65 2.99
N VAL A 60 4.81 13.37 2.82
CA VAL A 60 3.47 12.89 2.43
C VAL A 60 2.46 12.78 3.59
N ALA A 61 2.63 13.59 4.65
CA ALA A 61 1.75 13.69 5.81
C ALA A 61 1.38 12.36 6.54
N LYS A 62 2.20 11.31 6.41
CA LYS A 62 1.96 9.98 7.03
C LYS A 62 1.75 10.08 8.55
N SER A 63 2.66 10.74 9.27
CA SER A 63 2.56 10.91 10.73
C SER A 63 1.30 11.68 11.14
N GLN A 64 0.82 12.62 10.30
CA GLN A 64 -0.45 13.33 10.53
C GLN A 64 -1.65 12.40 10.36
N LEU A 65 -1.63 11.49 9.38
CA LEU A 65 -2.66 10.45 9.24
C LEU A 65 -2.68 9.55 10.48
N LEU A 66 -1.51 9.09 10.97
CA LEU A 66 -1.43 8.27 12.18
C LEU A 66 -1.98 9.02 13.40
N GLY A 67 -1.57 10.27 13.62
CA GLY A 67 -2.06 11.11 14.73
C GLY A 67 -3.56 11.43 14.63
N TYR A 68 -4.12 11.52 13.42
CA TYR A 68 -5.56 11.65 13.25
C TYR A 68 -6.31 10.37 13.62
N ILE A 69 -5.81 9.20 13.20
CA ILE A 69 -6.40 7.89 13.52
C ILE A 69 -6.33 7.61 15.03
N ASP A 70 -5.23 7.99 15.68
CA ASP A 70 -5.08 7.90 17.13
C ASP A 70 -6.15 8.72 17.87
N ARG A 71 -6.46 9.94 17.42
CA ARG A 71 -7.54 10.76 18.00
C ARG A 71 -8.94 10.20 17.72
N LEU A 72 -9.14 9.58 16.55
CA LEU A 72 -10.45 9.08 16.13
C LEU A 72 -10.80 7.75 16.83
N ALA A 73 -9.83 6.86 16.99
CA ALA A 73 -10.01 5.57 17.65
C ALA A 73 -10.36 5.74 19.15
N PRO A 74 -11.27 4.92 19.71
CA PRO A 74 -11.64 5.01 21.12
C PRO A 74 -10.54 4.47 22.07
N ARG A 75 -9.73 3.53 21.57
CA ARG A 75 -8.56 2.98 22.25
C ARG A 75 -7.44 2.91 21.22
N SER A 76 -6.41 3.70 21.43
CA SER A 76 -5.23 3.68 20.59
C SER A 76 -4.01 4.11 21.38
N GLN A 77 -2.86 3.75 20.84
CA GLN A 77 -1.57 4.15 21.37
C GLN A 77 -0.69 4.56 20.20
N TYR A 78 -0.14 5.76 20.28
CA TYR A 78 0.87 6.26 19.36
C TYR A 78 2.27 5.96 19.91
N THR A 79 3.11 5.33 19.09
CA THR A 79 4.51 5.05 19.39
C THR A 79 5.38 5.37 18.18
N THR A 80 6.64 5.68 18.45
CA THR A 80 7.68 5.80 17.42
C THR A 80 8.63 4.63 17.56
N GLY A 81 9.10 4.08 16.44
CA GLY A 81 9.99 2.94 16.41
C GLY A 81 11.33 3.16 17.11
N ARG A 82 11.77 4.41 17.29
CA ARG A 82 12.96 4.74 18.10
C ARG A 82 12.64 5.08 19.55
N GLY A 83 11.46 5.63 19.82
CA GLY A 83 11.08 6.10 21.16
C GLY A 83 10.47 5.02 22.05
N SER A 84 10.16 3.84 21.50
CA SER A 84 9.66 2.71 22.27
C SER A 84 10.66 1.57 22.24
N SER A 85 11.25 1.25 23.39
CA SER A 85 12.03 0.02 23.56
C SER A 85 11.10 -1.19 23.61
N GLY A 86 11.62 -2.40 23.34
CA GLY A 86 10.83 -3.63 23.40
C GLY A 86 10.08 -3.85 24.72
N VAL A 87 10.62 -3.35 25.84
CA VAL A 87 9.93 -3.37 27.14
C VAL A 87 8.72 -2.42 27.16
N GLY A 88 8.85 -1.23 26.57
CA GLY A 88 7.77 -0.26 26.43
C GLY A 88 6.71 -0.66 25.39
N LEU A 89 7.03 -1.57 24.45
CA LEU A 89 6.06 -2.16 23.51
C LEU A 89 5.33 -3.35 24.12
N THR A 90 6.04 -4.23 24.83
CA THR A 90 5.52 -5.50 25.36
C THR A 90 4.92 -5.36 26.75
N ALA A 91 5.69 -5.67 27.79
CA ALA A 91 5.38 -5.34 29.16
C ALA A 91 6.68 -5.30 29.98
N ALA A 92 6.68 -4.46 31.01
CA ALA A 92 7.73 -4.37 32.00
C ALA A 92 7.34 -5.18 33.24
N VAL A 93 8.32 -5.81 33.88
CA VAL A 93 8.14 -6.35 35.23
C VAL A 93 8.81 -5.36 36.17
N MET A 94 8.03 -4.78 37.07
CA MET A 94 8.51 -3.85 38.09
C MET A 94 8.22 -4.42 39.47
N LYS A 95 9.08 -4.10 40.43
CA LYS A 95 8.84 -4.43 41.82
C LYS A 95 8.06 -3.28 42.44
N ASP A 96 6.87 -3.56 42.98
CA ASP A 96 6.09 -2.55 43.68
C ASP A 96 6.86 -2.09 44.93
N PRO A 97 7.17 -0.79 45.08
CA PRO A 97 7.92 -0.29 46.23
C PRO A 97 7.20 -0.47 47.57
N HIS A 98 5.86 -0.62 47.58
CA HIS A 98 5.10 -0.75 48.82
C HIS A 98 4.96 -2.21 49.29
N THR A 99 4.64 -3.12 48.38
CA THR A 99 4.41 -4.54 48.71
C THR A 99 5.65 -5.41 48.52
N GLY A 100 6.60 -4.95 47.70
CA GLY A 100 7.74 -5.75 47.28
C GLY A 100 7.40 -6.88 46.31
N GLU A 101 6.14 -6.97 45.86
CA GLU A 101 5.70 -7.95 44.88
C GLU A 101 6.10 -7.52 43.45
N MET A 102 6.29 -8.51 42.58
CA MET A 102 6.61 -8.26 41.17
C MET A 102 5.30 -8.04 40.40
N ILE A 103 5.05 -6.79 40.02
CA ILE A 103 3.91 -6.39 39.20
C ILE A 103 4.31 -6.33 37.73
N LEU A 104 3.34 -6.57 36.86
CA LEU A 104 3.51 -6.51 35.43
C LEU A 104 2.80 -5.27 34.89
N GLU A 105 3.57 -4.35 34.30
CA GLU A 105 3.06 -3.15 33.66
C GLU A 105 2.99 -3.37 32.14
N GLY A 106 1.77 -3.30 31.59
CA GLY A 106 1.53 -3.47 30.17
C GLY A 106 2.18 -2.37 29.34
N GLY A 107 2.91 -2.75 28.30
CA GLY A 107 3.43 -1.83 27.30
C GLY A 107 2.37 -1.38 26.31
N SER A 108 2.81 -0.59 25.34
CA SER A 108 1.96 0.09 24.35
C SER A 108 1.01 -0.86 23.59
N LEU A 109 1.48 -2.06 23.23
CA LEU A 109 0.67 -3.05 22.51
C LEU A 109 -0.38 -3.71 23.42
N VAL A 110 -0.09 -3.87 24.71
CA VAL A 110 -1.04 -4.44 25.68
C VAL A 110 -2.11 -3.41 26.03
N LEU A 111 -1.73 -2.14 26.21
CA LEU A 111 -2.65 -1.04 26.51
C LEU A 111 -3.64 -0.80 25.35
N ALA A 112 -3.19 -1.00 24.12
CA ALA A 112 -3.99 -0.86 22.91
C ALA A 112 -4.89 -2.07 22.58
N ASP A 113 -5.06 -3.06 23.47
CA ASP A 113 -5.93 -4.24 23.23
C ASP A 113 -7.35 -3.83 22.77
N MET A 114 -7.87 -4.53 21.75
CA MET A 114 -9.12 -4.23 21.05
C MET A 114 -9.17 -2.86 20.35
N GLY A 115 -8.02 -2.22 20.19
CA GLY A 115 -7.84 -0.90 19.59
C GLY A 115 -6.90 -0.90 18.39
N VAL A 116 -6.29 0.26 18.15
CA VAL A 116 -5.30 0.47 17.08
C VAL A 116 -3.98 0.93 17.69
N CYS A 117 -2.88 0.26 17.36
CA CYS A 117 -1.54 0.72 17.70
C CYS A 117 -0.94 1.41 16.47
N CYS A 118 -0.63 2.70 16.60
CA CYS A 118 -0.01 3.50 15.55
C CYS A 118 1.49 3.55 15.80
N ILE A 119 2.29 3.04 14.86
CA ILE A 119 3.76 2.96 14.96
C ILE A 119 4.36 3.80 13.83
N ASP A 120 5.00 4.92 14.17
CA ASP A 120 5.76 5.73 13.22
C ASP A 120 7.24 5.31 13.17
N GLU A 121 7.94 5.61 12.07
CA GLU A 121 9.33 5.22 11.83
C GLU A 121 9.61 3.72 12.06
N PHE A 122 8.71 2.88 11.56
CA PHE A 122 8.76 1.43 11.71
C PHE A 122 10.06 0.81 11.15
N ASP A 123 10.66 1.43 10.13
CA ASP A 123 11.94 1.04 9.56
C ASP A 123 13.11 1.17 10.55
N LYS A 124 13.04 2.12 11.50
CA LYS A 124 14.12 2.40 12.46
C LYS A 124 14.04 1.59 13.75
N MET A 125 13.05 0.70 13.89
CA MET A 125 12.93 -0.19 15.04
C MET A 125 14.05 -1.22 15.10
N ALA A 126 14.51 -1.52 16.31
CA ALA A 126 15.47 -2.58 16.58
C ALA A 126 14.90 -3.97 16.24
N GLU A 127 15.77 -4.90 15.84
CA GLU A 127 15.34 -6.26 15.45
C GLU A 127 14.69 -7.04 16.61
N ALA A 128 15.14 -6.81 17.85
CA ALA A 128 14.53 -7.40 19.05
C ALA A 128 13.07 -6.95 19.26
N ASP A 129 12.72 -5.74 18.84
CA ASP A 129 11.36 -5.21 19.00
C ASP A 129 10.45 -5.71 17.87
N ARG A 130 11.04 -6.02 16.70
CA ARG A 130 10.33 -6.64 15.59
C ARG A 130 9.83 -8.05 15.94
N THR A 131 10.55 -8.83 16.76
CA THR A 131 10.12 -10.18 17.17
C THR A 131 8.84 -10.14 18.02
N ALA A 132 8.70 -9.13 18.90
CA ALA A 132 7.48 -8.92 19.67
C ALA A 132 6.28 -8.59 18.77
N ILE A 133 6.46 -7.71 17.78
CA ILE A 133 5.40 -7.39 16.82
C ILE A 133 5.06 -8.60 15.96
N HIS A 134 6.06 -9.41 15.60
CA HIS A 134 5.85 -10.67 14.90
C HIS A 134 4.90 -11.59 15.67
N GLU A 135 5.08 -11.73 16.98
CA GLU A 135 4.21 -12.53 17.84
C GLU A 135 2.78 -11.96 17.89
N VAL A 136 2.64 -10.66 18.13
CA VAL A 136 1.33 -9.97 18.22
C VAL A 136 0.54 -10.10 16.93
N MET A 137 1.18 -9.94 15.77
CA MET A 137 0.50 -10.08 14.48
C MET A 137 0.01 -11.52 14.23
N GLU A 138 0.74 -12.53 14.68
CA GLU A 138 0.39 -13.93 14.40
C GLU A 138 -0.64 -14.47 15.41
N GLN A 139 -0.35 -14.32 16.71
CA GLN A 139 -1.10 -14.98 17.79
C GLN A 139 -2.06 -14.02 18.51
N GLN A 140 -1.90 -12.70 18.35
CA GLN A 140 -2.59 -11.67 19.13
C GLN A 140 -2.36 -11.82 20.65
N THR A 141 -1.20 -12.33 21.01
CA THR A 141 -0.74 -12.52 22.38
C THR A 141 0.72 -12.10 22.50
N ILE A 142 1.13 -11.74 23.70
CA ILE A 142 2.52 -11.46 24.05
C ILE A 142 2.89 -12.39 25.18
N SER A 143 3.83 -13.29 24.93
CA SER A 143 4.41 -14.19 25.92
C SER A 143 5.59 -13.50 26.60
N ILE A 144 5.55 -13.51 27.93
CA ILE A 144 6.58 -12.88 28.76
C ILE A 144 7.11 -13.94 29.71
N ALA A 145 8.42 -14.19 29.58
CA ALA A 145 9.20 -15.04 30.46
C ALA A 145 10.33 -14.20 31.08
N LYS A 146 10.02 -13.41 32.10
CA LYS A 146 10.97 -12.52 32.77
C LYS A 146 10.79 -12.59 34.28
N ALA A 147 11.92 -12.55 35.01
CA ALA A 147 11.96 -12.48 36.47
C ALA A 147 11.08 -13.53 37.19
N GLY A 148 11.05 -14.77 36.67
CA GLY A 148 10.28 -15.87 37.25
C GLY A 148 8.79 -15.87 36.91
N ILE A 149 8.29 -14.85 36.19
CA ILE A 149 6.91 -14.77 35.71
C ILE A 149 6.87 -15.30 34.27
N MET A 150 6.15 -16.40 34.07
CA MET A 150 5.79 -16.93 32.75
C MET A 150 4.29 -16.70 32.54
N THR A 151 3.94 -15.64 31.82
CA THR A 151 2.54 -15.31 31.54
C THR A 151 2.35 -14.89 30.09
N CYS A 152 1.16 -15.11 29.56
CA CYS A 152 0.77 -14.65 28.24
C CYS A 152 -0.31 -13.57 28.40
N LEU A 153 -0.06 -12.41 27.82
CA LEU A 153 -1.00 -11.30 27.79
C LEU A 153 -1.71 -11.26 26.44
N ASN A 154 -3.00 -10.97 26.45
CA ASN A 154 -3.75 -10.79 25.21
C ASN A 154 -3.49 -9.40 24.64
N ALA A 155 -3.14 -9.34 23.36
CA ALA A 155 -2.88 -8.12 22.61
C ALA A 155 -3.60 -8.20 21.25
N ARG A 156 -4.93 -8.09 21.26
CA ARG A 156 -5.79 -8.10 20.05
C ARG A 156 -5.83 -6.70 19.45
N VAL A 157 -4.67 -6.24 19.02
CA VAL A 157 -4.50 -4.91 18.41
C VAL A 157 -4.54 -5.00 16.89
N SER A 158 -4.97 -3.91 16.26
CA SER A 158 -4.74 -3.68 14.84
C SER A 158 -3.54 -2.75 14.68
N ILE A 159 -2.58 -3.11 13.83
CA ILE A 159 -1.34 -2.34 13.68
C ILE A 159 -1.45 -1.42 12.46
N LEU A 160 -1.23 -0.13 12.70
CA LEU A 160 -0.99 0.86 11.67
C LEU A 160 0.47 1.29 11.73
N ALA A 161 1.27 0.87 10.75
CA ALA A 161 2.68 1.23 10.68
C ALA A 161 2.92 2.31 9.63
N ALA A 162 3.80 3.27 9.91
CA ALA A 162 4.40 4.14 8.92
C ALA A 162 5.89 3.85 8.81
N ALA A 163 6.39 3.71 7.59
CA ALA A 163 7.80 3.47 7.31
C ALA A 163 8.29 4.39 6.20
N ASN A 164 9.60 4.67 6.22
CA ASN A 164 10.29 5.36 5.15
C ASN A 164 11.11 4.35 4.32
N PRO A 165 11.31 4.57 3.01
CA PRO A 165 12.25 3.80 2.22
C PRO A 165 13.69 4.02 2.73
N ALA A 166 14.56 3.02 2.57
CA ALA A 166 15.89 2.99 3.18
C ALA A 166 16.79 4.21 2.85
N PHE A 167 16.59 4.82 1.67
CA PHE A 167 17.37 5.97 1.21
C PHE A 167 16.58 7.28 1.26
N GLY A 168 15.51 7.34 2.06
CA GLY A 168 14.62 8.50 2.17
C GLY A 168 13.67 8.66 0.97
N ARG A 169 14.11 8.38 -0.25
CA ARG A 169 13.25 8.34 -1.44
C ARG A 169 13.17 6.95 -2.07
N TYR A 170 12.01 6.63 -2.63
CA TYR A 170 11.82 5.38 -3.37
C TYR A 170 12.63 5.38 -4.68
N ASN A 171 13.54 4.42 -4.84
CA ASN A 171 14.36 4.28 -6.05
C ASN A 171 13.74 3.25 -7.00
N PRO A 172 13.21 3.65 -8.17
CA PRO A 172 12.54 2.73 -9.10
C PRO A 172 13.47 1.71 -9.76
N ARG A 173 14.78 1.91 -9.69
CA ARG A 173 15.78 0.99 -10.26
C ARG A 173 16.07 -0.23 -9.37
N ARG A 174 15.67 -0.18 -8.09
CA ARG A 174 15.89 -1.27 -7.13
C ARG A 174 14.61 -2.05 -6.90
N THR A 175 14.76 -3.30 -6.51
CA THR A 175 13.61 -4.11 -6.13
C THR A 175 12.98 -3.58 -4.84
N ILE A 176 11.71 -3.91 -4.65
CA ILE A 176 10.91 -3.51 -3.49
C ILE A 176 11.60 -3.95 -2.17
N GLU A 177 12.16 -5.15 -2.13
CA GLU A 177 12.89 -5.69 -0.97
C GLU A 177 14.19 -4.93 -0.64
N GLN A 178 14.86 -4.37 -1.65
CA GLN A 178 16.06 -3.57 -1.41
C GLN A 178 15.72 -2.14 -1.00
N ASN A 179 14.55 -1.63 -1.44
CA ASN A 179 14.05 -0.32 -1.05
C ASN A 179 13.46 -0.33 0.36
N ILE A 180 12.84 -1.45 0.75
CA ILE A 180 12.21 -1.64 2.05
C ILE A 180 13.12 -2.54 2.89
N GLN A 181 13.83 -1.97 3.86
CA GLN A 181 14.73 -2.69 4.78
C GLN A 181 13.96 -3.53 5.83
N LEU A 182 12.92 -4.25 5.39
CA LEU A 182 12.07 -5.11 6.21
C LEU A 182 12.07 -6.53 5.62
N PRO A 183 12.15 -7.56 6.47
CA PRO A 183 12.12 -8.95 6.00
C PRO A 183 10.75 -9.27 5.38
N ALA A 184 10.74 -10.05 4.28
CA ALA A 184 9.52 -10.47 3.59
C ALA A 184 8.53 -11.22 4.51
N ALA A 185 9.05 -11.92 5.52
CA ALA A 185 8.23 -12.58 6.56
C ALA A 185 7.31 -11.59 7.29
N LEU A 186 7.77 -10.36 7.54
CA LEU A 186 6.98 -9.31 8.19
C LEU A 186 6.00 -8.66 7.20
N LEU A 187 6.45 -8.36 5.98
CA LEU A 187 5.60 -7.77 4.94
C LEU A 187 4.38 -8.64 4.64
N SER A 188 4.55 -9.96 4.60
CA SER A 188 3.44 -10.89 4.37
C SER A 188 2.38 -10.92 5.48
N ARG A 189 2.63 -10.30 6.65
CA ARG A 189 1.67 -10.21 7.77
C ARG A 189 0.80 -8.97 7.72
N PHE A 190 1.18 -7.96 6.93
CA PHE A 190 0.32 -6.84 6.61
C PHE A 190 -0.69 -7.26 5.55
N ASP A 191 -1.95 -6.87 5.75
CA ASP A 191 -3.01 -7.18 4.78
C ASP A 191 -2.97 -6.16 3.62
N LEU A 192 -2.61 -4.89 3.90
CA LEU A 192 -2.42 -3.84 2.90
C LEU A 192 -1.07 -3.12 3.09
N LEU A 193 -0.34 -2.96 1.99
CA LEU A 193 0.91 -2.23 1.90
C LEU A 193 0.70 -1.06 0.93
N TRP A 194 0.64 0.16 1.44
CA TRP A 194 0.50 1.36 0.62
C TRP A 194 1.85 2.03 0.41
N LEU A 195 2.27 2.19 -0.84
CA LEU A 195 3.41 3.03 -1.19
C LEU A 195 2.91 4.38 -1.69
N ILE A 196 3.18 5.43 -0.93
CA ILE A 196 2.87 6.82 -1.26
C ILE A 196 4.16 7.45 -1.79
N GLN A 197 4.26 7.60 -3.10
CA GLN A 197 5.37 8.29 -3.74
C GLN A 197 5.02 9.77 -3.93
N ASP A 198 5.96 10.64 -3.60
CA ASP A 198 5.85 12.07 -3.93
C ASP A 198 6.32 12.30 -5.37
N LYS A 199 5.37 12.27 -6.31
CA LYS A 199 5.65 12.58 -7.72
C LYS A 199 5.36 14.06 -7.95
N PRO A 200 6.35 14.85 -8.42
CA PRO A 200 6.14 16.26 -8.69
C PRO A 200 5.18 16.40 -9.87
N ASP A 201 3.98 16.91 -9.61
CA ASP A 201 2.95 17.17 -10.60
C ASP A 201 2.36 18.56 -10.35
N ARG A 202 2.50 19.44 -11.35
CA ARG A 202 2.13 20.85 -11.24
C ARG A 202 0.66 21.05 -10.85
N ASP A 203 -0.24 20.23 -11.39
CA ASP A 203 -1.68 20.38 -11.15
C ASP A 203 -2.07 19.88 -9.75
N ASN A 204 -1.50 18.75 -9.34
CA ASN A 204 -1.71 18.21 -8.00
C ASN A 204 -1.10 19.13 -6.93
N ASP A 205 0.11 19.63 -7.15
CA ASP A 205 0.81 20.55 -6.25
C ASP A 205 0.03 21.87 -6.09
N LEU A 206 -0.53 22.40 -7.18
CA LEU A 206 -1.37 23.59 -7.13
C LEU A 206 -2.63 23.37 -6.27
N ARG A 207 -3.29 22.21 -6.42
CA ARG A 207 -4.48 21.86 -5.63
C ARG A 207 -4.13 21.65 -4.16
N LEU A 208 -3.04 20.94 -3.87
CA LEU A 208 -2.52 20.72 -2.53
C LEU A 208 -2.15 22.04 -1.85
N ALA A 209 -1.40 22.91 -2.53
CA ALA A 209 -1.00 24.21 -1.99
C ALA A 209 -2.19 25.13 -1.71
N LYS A 210 -3.19 25.17 -2.60
CA LYS A 210 -4.45 25.89 -2.36
C LYS A 210 -5.20 25.34 -1.14
N HIS A 211 -5.22 24.02 -0.97
CA HIS A 211 -5.86 23.39 0.17
C HIS A 211 -5.15 23.73 1.49
N ILE A 212 -3.82 23.59 1.53
CA ILE A 212 -3.01 23.88 2.72
C ILE A 212 -3.13 25.35 3.11
N THR A 213 -2.98 26.27 2.15
CA THR A 213 -3.11 27.71 2.42
C THR A 213 -4.50 28.07 2.95
N TYR A 214 -5.56 27.48 2.40
CA TYR A 214 -6.93 27.67 2.91
C TYR A 214 -7.09 27.18 4.35
N VAL A 215 -6.61 25.97 4.67
CA VAL A 215 -6.67 25.38 6.02
C VAL A 215 -5.94 26.26 7.04
N HIS A 216 -4.76 26.78 6.70
CA HIS A 216 -4.01 27.68 7.58
C HIS A 216 -4.67 29.06 7.74
N GLN A 217 -5.38 29.56 6.73
CA GLN A 217 -6.07 30.86 6.81
C GLN A 217 -7.37 30.80 7.61
N HIS A 218 -8.16 29.75 7.43
CA HIS A 218 -9.53 29.67 7.96
C HIS A 218 -9.65 28.73 9.17
N GLY A 219 -8.62 27.90 9.44
CA GLY A 219 -8.68 26.85 10.47
C GLY A 219 -9.69 25.75 10.15
N VAL A 220 -10.23 25.73 8.94
CA VAL A 220 -11.24 24.77 8.47
C VAL A 220 -10.86 24.34 7.06
N GLN A 221 -11.15 23.08 6.71
CA GLN A 221 -11.05 22.59 5.35
C GLN A 221 -11.88 23.44 4.36
N PRO A 222 -11.47 23.55 3.09
CA PRO A 222 -12.31 24.15 2.05
C PRO A 222 -13.64 23.40 1.94
N GLN A 223 -14.68 24.13 1.53
CA GLN A 223 -16.01 23.55 1.31
C GLN A 223 -15.95 22.58 0.12
N THR A 224 -15.69 21.31 0.41
CA THR A 224 -15.85 20.23 -0.55
C THR A 224 -17.35 19.93 -0.70
N ASN A 225 -17.77 19.42 -1.86
CA ASN A 225 -19.16 19.00 -2.12
C ASN A 225 -19.71 17.99 -1.08
N VAL A 226 -18.83 17.37 -0.30
CA VAL A 226 -19.16 16.40 0.73
C VAL A 226 -19.08 17.06 2.11
N LYS A 227 -20.23 17.19 2.79
CA LYS A 227 -20.30 17.69 4.16
C LYS A 227 -19.65 16.69 5.12
N THR A 228 -18.56 17.10 5.76
CA THR A 228 -17.82 16.29 6.72
C THR A 228 -18.64 15.97 7.96
N MET A 229 -18.37 14.80 8.54
CA MET A 229 -19.03 14.32 9.75
C MET A 229 -18.21 14.70 10.98
N ASP A 230 -18.90 14.98 12.09
CA ASP A 230 -18.22 15.22 13.36
C ASP A 230 -17.50 13.95 13.85
N MET A 231 -16.33 14.14 14.47
CA MET A 231 -15.48 13.05 14.95
C MET A 231 -16.21 12.18 15.98
N ASN A 232 -17.05 12.77 16.83
CA ASN A 232 -17.82 12.02 17.82
C ASN A 232 -18.89 11.14 17.17
N LEU A 233 -19.55 11.65 16.13
CA LEU A 233 -20.55 10.91 15.38
C LEU A 233 -19.88 9.75 14.62
N MET A 234 -18.72 9.99 14.01
CA MET A 234 -17.93 8.93 13.36
C MET A 234 -17.53 7.84 14.35
N ARG A 235 -17.03 8.21 15.54
CA ARG A 235 -16.65 7.24 16.58
C ARG A 235 -17.84 6.38 17.02
N ARG A 236 -19.01 6.98 17.21
CA ARG A 236 -20.24 6.26 17.56
C ARG A 236 -20.69 5.33 16.42
N TYR A 237 -20.58 5.79 15.18
CA TYR A 237 -20.91 4.99 14.00
C TYR A 237 -19.97 3.78 13.85
N ILE A 238 -18.65 3.98 13.96
CA ILE A 238 -17.67 2.89 13.91
C ILE A 238 -17.93 1.87 15.03
N SER A 239 -18.28 2.33 16.23
CA SER A 239 -18.65 1.45 17.35
C SER A 239 -19.91 0.62 17.06
N LEU A 240 -20.88 1.19 16.32
CA LEU A 240 -22.07 0.46 15.87
C LEU A 240 -21.71 -0.61 14.83
N CYS A 241 -20.89 -0.26 13.83
CA CYS A 241 -20.43 -1.20 12.79
C CYS A 241 -19.69 -2.40 13.38
N LYS A 242 -18.85 -2.17 14.41
CA LYS A 242 -18.11 -3.24 15.11
C LYS A 242 -18.98 -4.30 15.77
N ARG A 243 -20.25 -4.01 16.06
CA ARG A 243 -21.18 -4.97 16.69
C ARG A 243 -21.73 -6.00 15.72
N LYS A 244 -21.71 -5.71 14.42
CA LYS A 244 -22.20 -6.62 13.38
C LYS A 244 -21.17 -7.68 13.03
N ASN A 245 -21.60 -8.91 12.81
CA ASN A 245 -20.74 -10.04 12.44
C ASN A 245 -21.27 -10.67 11.15
N PRO A 246 -20.96 -10.08 9.97
CA PRO A 246 -21.46 -10.59 8.71
C PRO A 246 -20.90 -11.98 8.39
N ALA A 247 -21.76 -12.82 7.81
CA ALA A 247 -21.39 -14.11 7.27
C ALA A 247 -20.98 -13.99 5.79
N ILE A 248 -20.13 -14.90 5.34
CA ILE A 248 -19.73 -15.00 3.94
C ILE A 248 -20.63 -16.06 3.32
N PRO A 249 -21.46 -15.74 2.31
CA PRO A 249 -22.31 -16.71 1.65
C PRO A 249 -21.47 -17.67 0.79
N ASP A 250 -21.92 -18.92 0.70
CA ASP A 250 -21.22 -19.98 -0.05
C ASP A 250 -21.12 -19.66 -1.54
N GLU A 251 -22.10 -18.94 -2.11
CA GLU A 251 -22.13 -18.50 -3.51
C GLU A 251 -20.93 -17.63 -3.90
N LEU A 252 -20.34 -16.89 -2.96
CA LEU A 252 -19.18 -16.03 -3.23
C LEU A 252 -17.85 -16.77 -3.11
N THR A 253 -17.83 -17.99 -2.58
CA THR A 253 -16.58 -18.73 -2.34
C THR A 253 -15.84 -19.01 -3.65
N ASP A 254 -16.55 -19.47 -4.68
CA ASP A 254 -16.00 -19.71 -6.02
C ASP A 254 -15.43 -18.43 -6.65
N TYR A 255 -16.12 -17.30 -6.46
CA TYR A 255 -15.67 -16.00 -6.96
C TYR A 255 -14.38 -15.54 -6.27
N ILE A 256 -14.31 -15.65 -4.94
CA ILE A 256 -13.13 -15.26 -4.15
C ILE A 256 -11.93 -16.15 -4.51
N VAL A 257 -12.16 -17.46 -4.67
CA VAL A 257 -11.11 -18.40 -5.07
C VAL A 257 -10.61 -18.09 -6.48
N GLY A 258 -11.53 -17.83 -7.43
CA GLY A 258 -11.18 -17.42 -8.79
C GLY A 258 -10.31 -16.17 -8.82
N ALA A 259 -10.72 -15.13 -8.09
CA ALA A 259 -9.97 -13.87 -7.98
C ALA A 259 -8.57 -14.08 -7.36
N TYR A 260 -8.46 -14.95 -6.35
CA TYR A 260 -7.16 -15.28 -5.76
C TYR A 260 -6.23 -16.02 -6.73
N VAL A 261 -6.76 -16.95 -7.53
CA VAL A 261 -5.99 -17.68 -8.55
C VAL A 261 -5.47 -16.74 -9.63
N GLU A 262 -6.31 -15.81 -10.08
CA GLU A 262 -5.92 -14.77 -11.05
C GLU A 262 -4.82 -13.87 -10.50
N LEU A 263 -5.00 -13.36 -9.28
CA LEU A 263 -4.01 -12.55 -8.58
C LEU A 263 -2.65 -13.26 -8.42
N ARG A 264 -2.67 -14.58 -8.22
CA ARG A 264 -1.45 -15.40 -8.12
C ARG A 264 -0.82 -15.68 -9.49
N ARG A 265 -1.64 -15.80 -10.54
CA ARG A 265 -1.17 -15.96 -11.93
C ARG A 265 -0.44 -14.70 -12.40
N GLU A 266 -0.98 -13.52 -12.13
CA GLU A 266 -0.35 -12.24 -12.46
C GLU A 266 0.99 -12.05 -11.74
N ALA A 267 1.05 -12.37 -10.45
CA ALA A 267 2.29 -12.29 -9.69
C ALA A 267 3.37 -13.27 -10.19
N ARG A 268 2.99 -14.40 -10.79
CA ARG A 268 3.95 -15.31 -11.43
C ARG A 268 4.55 -14.73 -12.71
N ASN A 269 3.78 -13.92 -13.44
CA ASN A 269 4.20 -13.31 -14.70
C ASN A 269 5.13 -12.10 -14.48
N ASN A 270 4.92 -11.35 -13.39
CA ASN A 270 5.75 -10.20 -13.03
C ASN A 270 6.74 -10.56 -11.90
N ARG A 271 8.02 -10.78 -12.25
CA ARG A 271 9.08 -11.07 -11.28
C ARG A 271 9.34 -9.95 -10.25
N ASP A 272 8.94 -8.71 -10.58
CA ASP A 272 9.06 -7.55 -9.69
C ASP A 272 7.88 -7.43 -8.71
N MET A 273 6.84 -8.25 -8.86
CA MET A 273 5.65 -8.19 -8.02
C MET A 273 5.90 -8.89 -6.68
N THR A 274 5.48 -8.24 -5.59
CA THR A 274 5.57 -8.74 -4.22
C THR A 274 5.00 -10.16 -4.04
N PHE A 275 5.57 -10.91 -3.09
CA PHE A 275 5.15 -12.26 -2.73
C PHE A 275 3.64 -12.36 -2.47
N THR A 276 2.90 -12.97 -3.40
CA THR A 276 1.48 -13.28 -3.19
C THR A 276 1.35 -14.52 -2.32
N SER A 277 1.18 -14.30 -1.02
CA SER A 277 0.97 -15.33 -0.01
C SER A 277 -0.50 -15.78 0.04
N PRO A 278 -0.80 -17.01 0.49
CA PRO A 278 -2.15 -17.39 0.93
C PRO A 278 -2.73 -16.44 1.98
N ARG A 279 -1.89 -15.69 2.72
CA ARG A 279 -2.34 -14.62 3.63
C ARG A 279 -3.13 -13.53 2.91
N ASN A 280 -2.90 -13.29 1.62
CA ASN A 280 -3.66 -12.31 0.84
C ASN A 280 -5.13 -12.74 0.68
N LEU A 281 -5.40 -14.04 0.56
CA LEU A 281 -6.78 -14.57 0.54
C LEU A 281 -7.48 -14.27 1.87
N LEU A 282 -6.80 -14.49 3.00
CA LEU A 282 -7.32 -14.12 4.31
C LEU A 282 -7.51 -12.61 4.45
N GLY A 283 -6.62 -11.81 3.85
CA GLY A 283 -6.74 -10.35 3.76
C GLY A 283 -8.00 -9.92 3.02
N ILE A 284 -8.28 -10.50 1.84
CA ILE A 284 -9.51 -10.24 1.07
C ILE A 284 -10.74 -10.53 1.92
N LEU A 285 -10.81 -11.71 2.55
CA LEU A 285 -11.94 -12.09 3.41
C LEU A 285 -12.15 -11.11 4.58
N ARG A 286 -11.06 -10.62 5.21
CA ARG A 286 -11.14 -9.62 6.28
C ARG A 286 -11.63 -8.26 5.78
N LEU A 287 -11.11 -7.80 4.65
CA LEU A 287 -11.51 -6.52 4.05
C LEU A 287 -12.98 -6.55 3.61
N SER A 288 -13.43 -7.62 2.96
CA SER A 288 -14.83 -7.77 2.54
C SER A 288 -15.79 -7.86 3.73
N THR A 289 -15.41 -8.56 4.80
CA THR A 289 -16.24 -8.57 6.03
C THR A 289 -16.24 -7.22 6.75
N ALA A 290 -15.16 -6.44 6.69
CA ALA A 290 -15.13 -5.07 7.20
C ALA A 290 -16.00 -4.11 6.37
N LEU A 291 -16.04 -4.27 5.05
CA LEU A 291 -16.95 -3.52 4.16
C LEU A 291 -18.42 -3.83 4.45
N ALA A 292 -18.78 -5.11 4.61
CA ALA A 292 -20.13 -5.51 5.00
C ALA A 292 -20.53 -4.93 6.38
N ARG A 293 -19.60 -4.87 7.34
CA ARG A 293 -19.81 -4.19 8.63
C ARG A 293 -20.08 -2.70 8.50
N LEU A 294 -19.41 -2.02 7.57
CA LEU A 294 -19.66 -0.61 7.28
C LEU A 294 -21.07 -0.39 6.74
N ARG A 295 -21.58 -1.31 5.89
CA ARG A 295 -22.97 -1.26 5.40
C ARG A 295 -24.01 -1.67 6.46
N LEU A 296 -23.57 -2.15 7.63
CA LEU A 296 -24.42 -2.77 8.66
C LEU A 296 -25.19 -4.00 8.15
N ALA A 297 -24.69 -4.64 7.09
CA ALA A 297 -25.27 -5.84 6.50
C ALA A 297 -24.84 -7.10 7.28
N ASP A 298 -25.68 -8.13 7.25
CA ASP A 298 -25.42 -9.43 7.91
C ASP A 298 -24.77 -10.45 6.95
N SER A 299 -24.69 -10.13 5.65
CA SER A 299 -24.05 -10.94 4.61
C SER A 299 -23.12 -10.09 3.75
N VAL A 300 -21.99 -10.67 3.35
CA VAL A 300 -21.07 -10.07 2.38
C VAL A 300 -21.67 -10.18 0.97
N GLU A 301 -21.59 -9.10 0.19
CA GLU A 301 -22.02 -9.08 -1.22
C GLU A 301 -20.83 -9.16 -2.18
N LYS A 302 -21.11 -9.44 -3.45
CA LYS A 302 -20.08 -9.50 -4.50
C LYS A 302 -19.34 -8.17 -4.65
N ASP A 303 -20.04 -7.05 -4.50
CA ASP A 303 -19.47 -5.70 -4.64
C ASP A 303 -18.49 -5.39 -3.49
N ASP A 304 -18.72 -5.90 -2.29
CA ASP A 304 -17.78 -5.79 -1.17
C ASP A 304 -16.46 -6.53 -1.47
N VAL A 305 -16.53 -7.67 -2.18
CA VAL A 305 -15.34 -8.41 -2.62
C VAL A 305 -14.62 -7.67 -3.74
N ALA A 306 -15.37 -7.11 -4.71
CA ALA A 306 -14.81 -6.33 -5.80
C ALA A 306 -14.07 -5.07 -5.29
N GLU A 307 -14.63 -4.33 -4.33
CA GLU A 307 -13.96 -3.16 -3.74
C GLU A 307 -12.72 -3.57 -2.93
N ALA A 308 -12.76 -4.69 -2.20
CA ALA A 308 -11.59 -5.22 -1.49
C ALA A 308 -10.45 -5.60 -2.46
N LEU A 309 -10.79 -6.23 -3.60
CA LEU A 309 -9.84 -6.54 -4.66
C LEU A 309 -9.27 -5.27 -5.29
N ARG A 310 -10.11 -4.27 -5.59
CA ARG A 310 -9.68 -2.96 -6.10
C ARG A 310 -8.67 -2.31 -5.16
N LEU A 311 -8.92 -2.31 -3.85
CA LEU A 311 -7.98 -1.76 -2.87
C LEU A 311 -6.64 -2.49 -2.85
N LEU A 312 -6.65 -3.82 -2.99
CA LEU A 312 -5.43 -4.63 -3.06
C LEU A 312 -4.66 -4.38 -4.37
N GLU A 313 -5.35 -4.27 -5.50
CA GLU A 313 -4.75 -3.96 -6.79
C GLU A 313 -4.13 -2.57 -6.79
N MET A 314 -4.86 -1.54 -6.33
CA MET A 314 -4.35 -0.17 -6.21
C MET A 314 -3.11 -0.08 -5.29
N SER A 315 -3.06 -0.91 -4.24
CA SER A 315 -1.90 -0.99 -3.36
C SER A 315 -0.65 -1.54 -4.07
N LYS A 316 -0.85 -2.45 -5.03
CA LYS A 316 0.22 -3.01 -5.88
C LYS A 316 0.56 -2.11 -7.06
N ASP A 317 -0.42 -1.48 -7.69
CA ASP A 317 -0.19 -0.58 -8.82
C ASP A 317 0.60 0.66 -8.42
N SER A 318 0.40 1.14 -7.19
CA SER A 318 1.27 2.15 -6.60
C SER A 318 2.76 1.74 -6.60
N LEU A 319 3.07 0.43 -6.58
CA LEU A 319 4.43 -0.12 -6.72
C LEU A 319 4.85 -0.23 -8.21
N ASN A 320 3.90 -0.49 -9.10
CA ASN A 320 4.13 -0.80 -10.52
C ASN A 320 4.04 0.40 -11.46
N GLN A 321 3.57 1.58 -11.04
CA GLN A 321 3.39 2.76 -11.91
C GLN A 321 4.67 3.22 -12.65
N THR A 322 5.84 2.67 -12.32
CA THR A 322 7.06 2.84 -13.12
C THR A 322 7.03 2.02 -14.43
N GLN A 323 6.27 0.93 -14.52
CA GLN A 323 6.10 0.13 -15.72
C GLN A 323 5.10 0.73 -16.70
N GLU A 324 4.12 1.53 -16.25
CA GLU A 324 3.26 2.24 -17.19
C GLU A 324 4.01 3.30 -17.97
N GLN A 325 5.03 3.96 -17.41
CA GLN A 325 5.95 4.79 -18.21
C GLN A 325 6.82 3.97 -19.18
N ARG A 326 7.02 2.67 -18.93
CA ARG A 326 7.64 1.76 -19.92
C ARG A 326 6.65 1.30 -21.00
N ARG A 327 5.35 1.24 -20.71
CA ARG A 327 4.28 0.91 -21.69
C ARG A 327 3.76 2.13 -22.44
N THR A 328 3.88 3.32 -21.86
CA THR A 328 3.77 4.63 -22.52
C THR A 328 5.15 5.15 -22.91
N HIS A 329 6.04 4.26 -23.39
CA HIS A 329 6.69 4.64 -24.64
C HIS A 329 5.53 4.86 -25.62
N ILE A 330 5.07 6.11 -25.74
CA ILE A 330 4.61 6.60 -27.03
C ILE A 330 5.67 6.06 -27.97
N PRO A 331 5.38 5.10 -28.89
CA PRO A 331 6.42 4.54 -29.72
C PRO A 331 7.07 5.73 -30.38
N ASN A 332 8.28 6.07 -29.94
CA ASN A 332 8.97 7.24 -30.44
C ASN A 332 9.02 7.02 -31.95
N THR A 333 9.00 8.11 -32.71
CA THR A 333 9.19 8.00 -34.15
C THR A 333 10.41 7.12 -34.46
N SER A 334 11.45 7.17 -33.61
CA SER A 334 12.61 6.28 -33.62
C SER A 334 12.30 4.80 -33.41
N ASP A 335 11.46 4.39 -32.44
CA ASP A 335 11.10 2.97 -32.23
C ASP A 335 10.30 2.38 -33.41
N LYS A 336 9.45 3.20 -34.06
CA LYS A 336 8.72 2.79 -35.27
C LYS A 336 9.66 2.63 -36.47
N ILE A 337 10.62 3.55 -36.61
CA ILE A 337 11.68 3.48 -37.63
C ILE A 337 12.57 2.26 -37.36
N PHE A 338 12.93 1.99 -36.10
CA PHE A 338 13.70 0.81 -35.72
C PHE A 338 12.97 -0.50 -36.06
N ALA A 339 11.67 -0.60 -35.75
CA ALA A 339 10.87 -1.77 -36.10
C ALA A 339 10.82 -2.01 -37.62
N LEU A 340 10.75 -0.94 -38.42
CA LEU A 340 10.80 -0.98 -39.88
C LEU A 340 12.15 -1.44 -40.42
N VAL A 341 13.24 -0.91 -39.85
CA VAL A 341 14.61 -1.27 -40.22
C VAL A 341 14.88 -2.73 -39.86
N ARG A 342 14.35 -3.22 -38.74
CA ARG A 342 14.41 -4.63 -38.35
C ARG A 342 13.58 -5.54 -39.27
N GLU A 343 12.40 -5.10 -39.71
CA GLU A 343 11.57 -5.83 -40.68
C GLU A 343 12.27 -5.94 -42.05
N LEU A 344 12.96 -4.88 -42.48
CA LEU A 344 13.80 -4.87 -43.69
C LEU A 344 15.03 -5.76 -43.56
N ALA A 345 15.64 -5.79 -42.38
CA ALA A 345 16.79 -6.64 -42.11
C ALA A 345 16.42 -8.12 -42.19
N GLY A 346 15.26 -8.51 -41.67
CA GLY A 346 14.79 -9.89 -41.69
C GLY A 346 15.86 -10.84 -41.12
N GLN A 347 16.44 -11.71 -41.97
CA GLN A 347 17.55 -12.61 -41.62
C GLN A 347 18.94 -12.08 -42.03
N SER A 348 18.99 -11.01 -42.81
CA SER A 348 20.21 -10.36 -43.31
C SER A 348 20.75 -9.36 -42.29
N LYS A 349 22.03 -9.52 -41.91
CA LYS A 349 22.71 -8.58 -41.00
C LYS A 349 23.03 -7.22 -41.62
N THR A 350 22.79 -7.03 -42.92
CA THR A 350 23.11 -5.78 -43.64
C THR A 350 21.91 -5.26 -44.41
N VAL A 351 21.67 -3.95 -44.33
CA VAL A 351 20.58 -3.24 -45.02
C VAL A 351 21.14 -1.98 -45.68
N LYS A 352 20.66 -1.64 -46.87
CA LYS A 352 21.06 -0.39 -47.55
C LYS A 352 20.28 0.80 -46.99
N VAL A 353 20.97 1.91 -46.77
CA VAL A 353 20.35 3.14 -46.24
C VAL A 353 19.29 3.69 -47.20
N SER A 354 19.51 3.59 -48.52
CA SER A 354 18.53 4.05 -49.53
C SER A 354 17.18 3.33 -49.42
N GLU A 355 17.18 2.02 -49.22
CA GLU A 355 15.97 1.21 -49.09
C GLU A 355 15.21 1.50 -47.77
N VAL A 356 15.95 1.85 -46.71
CA VAL A 356 15.38 2.32 -45.44
C VAL A 356 14.71 3.68 -45.62
N MET A 357 15.37 4.62 -46.30
CA MET A 357 14.85 5.97 -46.55
C MET A 357 13.58 5.94 -47.41
N ASP A 358 13.55 5.13 -48.47
CA ASP A 358 12.38 5.00 -49.35
C ASP A 358 11.17 4.43 -48.59
N ARG A 359 11.39 3.41 -47.75
CA ARG A 359 10.31 2.77 -46.97
C ARG A 359 9.80 3.64 -45.83
N CYS A 360 10.67 4.44 -45.21
CA CYS A 360 10.28 5.42 -44.21
C CYS A 360 9.49 6.58 -44.82
N THR A 361 9.88 7.04 -46.02
CA THR A 361 9.16 8.08 -46.77
C THR A 361 7.77 7.59 -47.19
N THR A 362 7.65 6.34 -47.63
CA THR A 362 6.36 5.71 -48.00
C THR A 362 5.39 5.65 -46.82
N LYS A 363 5.89 5.52 -45.59
CA LYS A 363 5.09 5.54 -44.35
C LYS A 363 4.88 6.95 -43.77
N GLY A 364 5.36 8.00 -44.44
CA GLY A 364 5.10 9.40 -44.09
C GLY A 364 6.06 10.01 -43.06
N PHE A 365 7.23 9.40 -42.83
CA PHE A 365 8.26 9.98 -41.96
C PHE A 365 9.12 10.99 -42.73
N LYS A 366 9.56 12.06 -42.05
CA LYS A 366 10.48 13.06 -42.64
C LYS A 366 11.92 12.50 -42.69
N PRO A 367 12.71 12.81 -43.73
CA PRO A 367 14.09 12.32 -43.85
C PRO A 367 14.96 12.72 -42.65
N ASP A 368 14.83 13.95 -42.15
CA ASP A 368 15.56 14.43 -40.97
C ASP A 368 15.32 13.59 -39.70
N GLN A 369 14.12 13.01 -39.55
CA GLN A 369 13.78 12.17 -38.40
C GLN A 369 14.39 10.77 -38.52
N VAL A 370 14.60 10.29 -39.75
CA VAL A 370 15.25 9.00 -40.01
C VAL A 370 16.75 9.12 -39.78
N ASP A 371 17.38 10.20 -40.25
CA ASP A 371 18.80 10.44 -40.04
C ASP A 371 19.15 10.61 -38.56
N ALA A 372 18.38 11.41 -37.81
CA ALA A 372 18.56 11.55 -36.37
C ALA A 372 18.40 10.22 -35.62
N CYS A 373 17.46 9.37 -36.07
CA CYS A 373 17.24 8.04 -35.52
C CYS A 373 18.41 7.09 -35.82
N LEU A 374 19.00 7.18 -37.03
CA LEU A 374 20.16 6.37 -37.40
C LEU A 374 21.39 6.70 -36.56
N GLU A 375 21.61 7.98 -36.28
CA GLU A 375 22.69 8.48 -35.43
C GLU A 375 22.49 8.06 -33.96
N GLU A 376 21.28 8.21 -33.41
CA GLU A 376 20.95 7.81 -32.03
C GLU A 376 21.20 6.31 -31.77
N TYR A 377 20.80 5.43 -32.70
CA TYR A 377 21.02 3.99 -32.54
C TYR A 377 22.45 3.54 -32.91
N GLU A 378 23.20 4.34 -33.66
CA GLU A 378 24.64 4.16 -33.85
C GLU A 378 25.41 4.48 -32.55
N GLU A 379 25.05 5.56 -31.85
CA GLU A 379 25.60 5.88 -30.53
C GLU A 379 25.29 4.79 -29.48
N LEU A 380 24.12 4.16 -29.58
CA LEU A 380 23.70 3.04 -28.74
C LEU A 380 24.33 1.68 -29.14
N ASN A 381 25.20 1.64 -30.14
CA ASN A 381 25.88 0.44 -30.67
C ASN A 381 24.93 -0.68 -31.13
N VAL A 382 23.74 -0.35 -31.62
CA VAL A 382 22.77 -1.35 -32.13
C VAL A 382 23.09 -1.74 -33.57
N TRP A 383 23.62 -0.81 -34.35
CA TRP A 383 24.13 -1.03 -35.70
C TRP A 383 25.32 -0.12 -35.98
N GLN A 384 26.10 -0.45 -37.00
CA GLN A 384 27.20 0.36 -37.50
C GLN A 384 26.92 0.82 -38.93
N VAL A 385 27.05 2.11 -39.18
CA VAL A 385 26.95 2.67 -40.52
C VAL A 385 28.35 2.71 -41.15
N ASN A 386 28.47 2.27 -42.40
CA ASN A 386 29.75 2.32 -43.11
C ASN A 386 30.19 3.79 -43.34
N GLN A 387 31.49 4.07 -43.47
CA GLN A 387 32.05 5.43 -43.62
C GLN A 387 31.48 6.24 -44.80
N THR A 388 30.89 5.55 -45.78
CA THR A 388 30.21 6.16 -46.93
C THR A 388 28.70 6.37 -46.75
N ARG A 389 28.14 6.09 -45.56
CA ARG A 389 26.69 6.14 -45.23
C ARG A 389 25.78 5.38 -46.21
N THR A 390 26.28 4.32 -46.83
CA THR A 390 25.54 3.53 -47.84
C THR A 390 24.89 2.26 -47.29
N LYS A 391 25.44 1.68 -46.22
CA LYS A 391 24.99 0.40 -45.64
C LYS A 391 25.03 0.46 -44.12
N ILE A 392 23.99 -0.11 -43.51
CA ILE A 392 23.83 -0.33 -42.08
C ILE A 392 24.10 -1.82 -41.82
N THR A 393 24.95 -2.10 -40.83
CA THR A 393 25.27 -3.46 -40.40
C THR A 393 24.80 -3.61 -38.96
N PHE A 394 23.88 -4.53 -38.69
CA PHE A 394 23.47 -4.81 -37.30
C PHE A 394 24.60 -5.52 -36.56
N ILE A 395 24.92 -5.04 -35.36
CA ILE A 395 25.99 -5.58 -34.50
C ILE A 395 25.49 -6.82 -33.75
#